data_AF-A0A662RFE7-F1
#
_entry.id   AF-A0A662RFE7-F1
#
_cell.length_a   1.000
_cell.length_b   1.000
_cell.length_c   1.000
_cell.angle_alpha   90.00
_cell.angle_beta   90.00
_cell.angle_gamma   90.00
#
_symmetry.space_group_name_H-M   'P 1'
#
loop_
_entity.id
_entity.type
_entity.pdbx_description
1 polymer ?
#
loop_
_entity_poly.entity_id
_entity_poly.type
_entity_poly.pdbx_seq_one_letter_code
_entity_poly.pdbx_strand_id
1 'polypeptide(L)'
;MLKLRGLYYITHIDNLASILERGVLSHSLVERDKIEHTAIYDREIIAMRKGITTPDGRSLWDFANLYFQPRNAMLYRVVFFSGKDRNDVIIIGTKASVLNREDIFITTGNAASYGTQILPIKEGKKLIKSIREEVDKEWWAYEDGSKRKLMAECLIPEKVSPNYIQEIYVPTWKSVEKVKNILTKVNIRLPVIPEPELFFLPTREKPLTDNLHLVEGDMFLSRMQTLTISVNIVGVMGRGLASRAKYQFPDVYVFYQDLCKSGKLKMGKPYLYKRESSLDFILV
;
A
#
# COMPACT_ATOMS: atom_id res chain seq x y z
N MET A 1 10.40 -7.99 -7.77
CA MET A 1 9.54 -7.69 -6.61
C MET A 1 9.14 -8.98 -5.90
N LEU A 2 9.10 -8.95 -4.56
CA LEU A 2 8.75 -10.10 -3.70
C LEU A 2 7.29 -10.51 -3.93
N LYS A 3 7.04 -11.77 -4.29
CA LYS A 3 5.66 -12.28 -4.49
C LYS A 3 5.04 -12.63 -3.15
N LEU A 4 4.34 -11.67 -2.57
CA LEU A 4 3.60 -11.83 -1.33
C LEU A 4 2.40 -12.77 -1.53
N ARG A 5 2.41 -13.92 -0.85
CA ARG A 5 1.36 -14.95 -0.95
C ARG A 5 0.49 -15.06 0.31
N GLY A 6 0.78 -14.31 1.36
CA GLY A 6 -0.02 -14.26 2.58
C GLY A 6 -1.22 -13.32 2.47
N LEU A 7 -1.75 -12.96 3.65
CA LEU A 7 -2.62 -11.81 3.87
C LEU A 7 -1.98 -10.91 4.92
N TYR A 8 -2.25 -9.61 4.83
CA TYR A 8 -1.43 -8.61 5.50
C TYR A 8 -2.27 -7.58 6.24
N TYR A 9 -1.85 -7.24 7.45
CA TYR A 9 -2.46 -6.16 8.24
C TYR A 9 -1.47 -5.02 8.41
N ILE A 10 -1.89 -3.79 8.12
CA ILE A 10 -1.06 -2.60 8.28
C ILE A 10 -1.44 -1.94 9.60
N THR A 11 -0.46 -1.59 10.43
CA THR A 11 -0.73 -1.00 11.75
C THR A 11 0.43 -0.13 12.26
N HIS A 12 0.21 0.57 13.38
CA HIS A 12 1.27 1.26 14.11
C HIS A 12 2.02 0.29 15.03
N ILE A 13 3.33 0.51 15.21
CA ILE A 13 4.20 -0.35 16.03
C ILE A 13 3.75 -0.45 17.49
N ASP A 14 3.17 0.62 18.04
CA ASP A 14 2.65 0.63 19.42
C ASP A 14 1.50 -0.35 19.64
N ASN A 15 0.78 -0.72 18.58
CA ASN A 15 -0.29 -1.71 18.66
C ASN A 15 0.24 -3.16 18.70
N LEU A 16 1.53 -3.35 18.39
CA LEU A 16 2.10 -4.68 18.17
C LEU A 16 1.95 -5.58 19.39
N ALA A 17 2.26 -5.09 20.59
CA ALA A 17 2.17 -5.90 21.81
C ALA A 17 0.74 -6.42 22.04
N SER A 18 -0.25 -5.53 21.90
CA SER A 18 -1.68 -5.88 22.01
C SER A 18 -2.11 -6.88 20.94
N ILE A 19 -1.66 -6.70 19.69
CA ILE A 19 -1.98 -7.61 18.59
C ILE A 19 -1.35 -9.00 18.79
N LEU A 20 -0.14 -9.08 19.33
CA LEU A 20 0.50 -10.35 19.63
C LEU A 20 -0.21 -11.11 20.75
N GLU A 21 -0.81 -10.40 21.70
CA GLU A 21 -1.60 -10.99 22.80
C GLU A 21 -3.01 -11.39 22.33
N ARG A 22 -3.72 -10.49 21.65
CA ARG A 22 -5.19 -10.58 21.42
C ARG A 22 -5.56 -10.98 20.00
N GLY A 23 -4.65 -10.76 19.06
CA GLY A 23 -4.86 -10.90 17.63
C GLY A 23 -5.19 -9.57 16.97
N VAL A 24 -5.41 -9.60 15.66
CA VAL A 24 -5.95 -8.43 14.94
C VAL A 24 -7.46 -8.41 15.16
N LEU A 25 -7.94 -7.42 15.91
CA LEU A 25 -9.35 -7.29 16.27
C LEU A 25 -10.12 -6.45 15.24
N SER A 26 -11.42 -6.71 15.11
CA SER A 26 -12.36 -5.83 14.43
C SER A 26 -12.59 -4.55 15.21
N HIS A 27 -13.08 -3.51 14.55
CA HIS A 27 -13.34 -2.23 15.20
C HIS A 27 -14.41 -2.36 16.29
N SER A 28 -15.45 -3.18 16.08
CA SER A 28 -16.48 -3.45 17.08
C SER A 28 -15.88 -4.02 18.37
N LEU A 29 -14.92 -4.95 18.27
CA LEU A 29 -14.24 -5.51 19.44
C LEU A 29 -13.34 -4.48 20.14
N VAL A 30 -12.59 -3.69 19.37
CA VAL A 30 -11.72 -2.63 19.92
C VAL A 30 -12.53 -1.62 20.74
N GLU A 31 -13.68 -1.18 20.24
CA GLU A 31 -14.58 -0.26 20.94
C GLU A 31 -15.23 -0.89 22.16
N ARG A 32 -15.82 -2.09 21.99
CA ARG A 32 -16.52 -2.80 23.06
C ARG A 32 -15.60 -3.09 24.26
N ASP A 33 -14.40 -3.56 23.97
CA ASP A 33 -13.41 -3.96 24.99
C ASP A 33 -12.51 -2.80 25.42
N LYS A 34 -12.75 -1.58 24.89
CA LYS A 34 -12.02 -0.34 25.19
C LYS A 34 -10.50 -0.50 25.05
N ILE A 35 -10.07 -1.16 23.98
CA ILE A 35 -8.65 -1.41 23.73
C ILE A 35 -7.99 -0.11 23.23
N GLU A 36 -7.03 0.38 24.00
CA GLU A 36 -6.19 1.48 23.58
C GLU A 36 -5.38 1.09 22.33
N HIS A 37 -5.38 1.98 21.34
CA HIS A 37 -4.64 1.75 20.09
C HIS A 37 -4.25 3.08 19.45
N THR A 38 -3.16 3.04 18.70
CA THR A 38 -2.72 4.11 17.82
C THR A 38 -3.31 3.90 16.43
N ALA A 39 -4.27 4.74 16.07
CA ALA A 39 -4.87 4.74 14.74
C ALA A 39 -3.87 5.22 13.67
N ILE A 40 -3.86 4.53 12.53
CA ILE A 40 -3.09 4.90 11.33
C ILE A 40 -3.98 5.43 10.19
N TYR A 41 -5.28 5.45 10.42
CA TYR A 41 -6.30 5.64 9.39
C TYR A 41 -7.07 6.94 9.60
N ASP A 42 -7.71 7.41 8.53
CA ASP A 42 -8.61 8.55 8.58
C ASP A 42 -9.94 8.14 9.23
N ARG A 43 -10.37 8.91 10.24
CA ARG A 43 -11.62 8.65 10.98
C ARG A 43 -12.83 8.70 10.07
N GLU A 44 -12.84 9.59 9.06
CA GLU A 44 -13.96 9.74 8.14
C GLU A 44 -14.12 8.52 7.23
N ILE A 45 -13.01 8.01 6.69
CA ILE A 45 -13.00 6.80 5.85
C ILE A 45 -13.51 5.60 6.64
N ILE A 46 -13.10 5.49 7.90
CA ILE A 46 -13.56 4.39 8.73
C ILE A 46 -15.03 4.53 9.02
N ALA A 47 -15.55 5.69 9.44
CA ALA A 47 -16.98 5.89 9.72
C ALA A 47 -17.90 5.39 8.60
N MET A 48 -17.52 5.57 7.33
CA MET A 48 -18.28 5.05 6.18
C MET A 48 -18.43 3.52 6.18
N ARG A 49 -17.41 2.78 6.66
CA ARG A 49 -17.43 1.30 6.73
C ARG A 49 -18.54 0.78 7.63
N LYS A 50 -18.96 1.55 8.65
CA LYS A 50 -20.01 1.13 9.60
C LYS A 50 -21.35 0.90 8.89
N GLY A 51 -21.65 1.69 7.87
CA GLY A 51 -22.88 1.61 7.09
C GLY A 51 -22.86 0.57 5.96
N ILE A 52 -21.74 -0.10 5.72
CA ILE A 52 -21.60 -1.10 4.65
C ILE A 52 -21.75 -2.49 5.26
N THR A 53 -22.64 -3.29 4.69
CA THR A 53 -22.93 -4.64 5.17
C THR A 53 -22.37 -5.71 4.23
N THR A 54 -21.89 -6.80 4.82
CA THR A 54 -21.57 -8.04 4.11
C THR A 54 -22.85 -8.76 3.67
N PRO A 55 -22.77 -9.75 2.75
CA PRO A 55 -23.94 -10.50 2.27
C PRO A 55 -24.79 -11.18 3.36
N ASP A 56 -24.21 -11.46 4.53
CA ASP A 56 -24.90 -12.01 5.69
C ASP A 56 -25.48 -10.93 6.64
N GLY A 57 -25.45 -9.67 6.25
CA GLY A 57 -26.04 -8.54 6.97
C GLY A 57 -25.18 -7.93 8.07
N ARG A 58 -23.98 -8.47 8.36
CA ARG A 58 -23.06 -7.89 9.34
C ARG A 58 -22.39 -6.63 8.82
N SER A 59 -22.03 -5.70 9.70
CA SER A 59 -21.31 -4.48 9.31
C SER A 59 -19.85 -4.80 9.03
N LEU A 60 -19.19 -4.08 8.11
CA LEU A 60 -17.73 -4.16 7.97
C LEU A 60 -16.97 -3.84 9.27
N TRP A 61 -17.61 -3.16 10.23
CA TRP A 61 -17.06 -2.89 11.56
C TRP A 61 -16.78 -4.16 12.38
N ASP A 62 -17.54 -5.22 12.09
CA ASP A 62 -17.48 -6.49 12.80
C ASP A 62 -16.37 -7.41 12.27
N PHE A 63 -15.61 -6.96 11.26
CA PHE A 63 -14.55 -7.75 10.63
C PHE A 63 -13.17 -7.14 10.86
N ALA A 64 -12.20 -7.99 11.17
CA ALA A 64 -10.79 -7.68 11.02
C ALA A 64 -10.42 -7.78 9.52
N ASN A 65 -9.94 -6.68 8.94
CA ASN A 65 -9.64 -6.60 7.52
C ASN A 65 -8.16 -6.90 7.24
N LEU A 66 -7.90 -7.88 6.38
CA LEU A 66 -6.55 -8.15 5.88
C LEU A 66 -6.47 -7.88 4.38
N TYR A 67 -5.36 -7.32 3.91
CA TYR A 67 -5.12 -7.06 2.50
C TYR A 67 -4.45 -8.25 1.81
N PHE A 68 -4.81 -8.49 0.55
CA PHE A 68 -4.04 -9.40 -0.32
C PHE A 68 -2.70 -8.80 -0.75
N GLN A 69 -2.64 -7.47 -0.85
CA GLN A 69 -1.45 -6.70 -1.19
C GLN A 69 -1.32 -5.51 -0.23
N PRO A 70 -0.35 -5.53 0.70
CA PRO A 70 -0.18 -4.44 1.66
C PRO A 70 0.41 -3.19 1.01
N ARG A 71 1.17 -3.34 -0.07
CA ARG A 71 1.73 -2.23 -0.83
C ARG A 71 0.66 -1.60 -1.73
N ASN A 72 -0.23 -0.81 -1.12
CA ASN A 72 -1.39 -0.22 -1.76
C ASN A 72 -1.55 1.28 -1.42
N ALA A 73 -2.56 1.93 -2.02
CA ALA A 73 -2.83 3.36 -1.83
C ALA A 73 -3.07 3.75 -0.36
N MET A 74 -3.68 2.87 0.44
CA MET A 74 -3.87 3.13 1.87
C MET A 74 -2.52 3.21 2.59
N LEU A 75 -1.63 2.22 2.38
CA LEU A 75 -0.27 2.27 2.96
C LEU A 75 0.51 3.50 2.49
N TYR A 76 0.42 3.84 1.20
CA TYR A 76 1.08 5.03 0.64
C TYR A 76 0.63 6.30 1.39
N ARG A 77 -0.69 6.45 1.59
CA ARG A 77 -1.26 7.56 2.36
C ARG A 77 -0.73 7.59 3.79
N VAL A 78 -0.66 6.45 4.46
CA VAL A 78 -0.16 6.38 5.84
C VAL A 78 1.31 6.77 5.93
N VAL A 79 2.16 6.21 5.07
CA VAL A 79 3.61 6.43 5.12
C VAL A 79 3.99 7.90 4.90
N PHE A 80 3.22 8.62 4.09
CA PHE A 80 3.61 9.97 3.64
C PHE A 80 2.71 11.11 4.09
N PHE A 81 1.43 10.84 4.42
CA PHE A 81 0.44 11.90 4.68
C PHE A 81 -0.25 11.78 6.04
N SER A 82 -0.01 10.72 6.83
CA SER A 82 -0.62 10.58 8.15
C SER A 82 -0.01 11.50 9.23
N GLY A 83 1.15 12.10 8.96
CA GLY A 83 1.95 12.82 9.95
C GLY A 83 2.65 11.92 10.98
N LYS A 84 2.50 10.59 10.87
CA LYS A 84 3.22 9.62 11.70
C LYS A 84 4.65 9.41 11.19
N ASP A 85 5.58 9.06 12.08
CA ASP A 85 6.91 8.60 11.66
C ASP A 85 6.71 7.30 10.87
N ARG A 86 7.15 7.29 9.61
CA ARG A 86 7.07 6.10 8.75
C ARG A 86 7.73 4.88 9.38
N ASN A 87 8.76 5.08 10.21
CA ASN A 87 9.46 3.99 10.91
C ASN A 87 8.58 3.29 11.96
N ASP A 88 7.44 3.86 12.31
CA ASP A 88 6.47 3.31 13.25
C ASP A 88 5.29 2.63 12.55
N VAL A 89 5.29 2.57 11.22
CA VAL A 89 4.33 1.80 10.43
C VAL A 89 4.91 0.41 10.17
N ILE A 90 4.15 -0.63 10.50
CA ILE A 90 4.53 -2.03 10.31
C ILE A 90 3.46 -2.79 9.54
N ILE A 91 3.86 -3.88 8.89
CA ILE A 91 2.95 -4.81 8.22
C ILE A 91 3.07 -6.17 8.88
N ILE A 92 1.97 -6.70 9.38
CA ILE A 92 1.89 -8.04 9.96
C ILE A 92 1.49 -9.02 8.86
N GLY A 93 2.36 -9.97 8.56
CA GLY A 93 2.07 -11.09 7.67
C GLY A 93 1.34 -12.21 8.42
N THR A 94 0.30 -12.75 7.79
CA THR A 94 -0.49 -13.86 8.35
C THR A 94 -0.40 -15.11 7.49
N LYS A 95 -0.51 -16.27 8.13
CA LYS A 95 -0.53 -17.58 7.47
C LYS A 95 -1.72 -17.66 6.51
N ALA A 96 -1.45 -18.11 5.28
CA ALA A 96 -2.48 -18.30 4.26
C ALA A 96 -3.58 -19.29 4.69
N SER A 97 -3.32 -20.15 5.67
CA SER A 97 -4.32 -21.07 6.26
C SER A 97 -5.52 -20.37 6.88
N VAL A 98 -5.46 -19.06 7.13
CA VAL A 98 -6.64 -18.28 7.54
C VAL A 98 -7.76 -18.31 6.48
N LEU A 99 -7.41 -18.51 5.20
CA LEU A 99 -8.36 -18.69 4.09
C LEU A 99 -9.11 -20.03 4.12
N ASN A 100 -8.76 -20.94 5.03
CA ASN A 100 -9.48 -22.21 5.20
C ASN A 100 -10.76 -22.05 6.02
N ARG A 101 -10.95 -20.89 6.66
CA ARG A 101 -12.19 -20.56 7.35
C ARG A 101 -13.36 -20.48 6.37
N GLU A 102 -14.54 -20.89 6.83
CA GLU A 102 -15.76 -20.87 6.01
C GLU A 102 -16.61 -19.62 6.21
N ASP A 103 -16.36 -18.86 7.29
CA ASP A 103 -17.14 -17.71 7.73
C ASP A 103 -16.58 -16.35 7.25
N ILE A 104 -15.60 -16.38 6.35
CA ILE A 104 -14.91 -15.19 5.85
C ILE A 104 -15.48 -14.73 4.51
N PHE A 105 -15.25 -13.45 4.20
CA PHE A 105 -15.58 -12.86 2.91
C PHE A 105 -14.33 -12.37 2.19
N ILE A 106 -14.36 -12.46 0.86
CA ILE A 106 -13.32 -11.94 -0.03
C ILE A 106 -13.91 -10.79 -0.82
N THR A 107 -13.16 -9.71 -0.98
CA THR A 107 -13.58 -8.56 -1.78
C THR A 107 -12.77 -8.44 -3.06
N THR A 108 -13.39 -7.94 -4.13
CA THR A 108 -12.72 -7.72 -5.43
C THR A 108 -11.89 -6.42 -5.49
N GLY A 109 -11.83 -5.70 -4.38
CA GLY A 109 -11.14 -4.43 -4.20
C GLY A 109 -11.42 -3.86 -2.80
N ASN A 110 -11.15 -2.58 -2.58
CA ASN A 110 -11.47 -1.94 -1.29
C ASN A 110 -12.97 -2.08 -0.98
N ALA A 111 -13.30 -2.72 0.15
CA ALA A 111 -14.66 -3.04 0.58
C ALA A 111 -15.55 -1.79 0.76
N ALA A 112 -14.93 -0.63 1.03
CA ALA A 112 -15.63 0.63 1.17
C ALA A 112 -15.88 1.37 -0.16
N SER A 113 -15.31 0.89 -1.27
CA SER A 113 -15.42 1.54 -2.58
C SER A 113 -16.60 1.03 -3.39
N TYR A 114 -17.26 1.95 -4.10
CA TYR A 114 -18.29 1.63 -5.06
C TYR A 114 -17.78 0.65 -6.15
N GLY A 115 -18.60 -0.32 -6.51
CA GLY A 115 -18.27 -1.36 -7.50
C GLY A 115 -17.41 -2.51 -6.97
N THR A 116 -17.06 -2.52 -5.68
CA THR A 116 -16.47 -3.70 -5.02
C THR A 116 -17.54 -4.72 -4.69
N GLN A 117 -17.29 -5.97 -5.05
CA GLN A 117 -18.13 -7.09 -4.65
C GLN A 117 -17.55 -7.71 -3.39
N ILE A 118 -18.41 -8.03 -2.43
CA ILE A 118 -18.08 -8.77 -1.21
C ILE A 118 -18.69 -10.16 -1.38
N LEU A 119 -17.85 -11.19 -1.40
CA LEU A 119 -18.25 -12.55 -1.78
C LEU A 119 -17.93 -13.53 -0.64
N PRO A 120 -18.86 -14.46 -0.32
CA PRO A 120 -18.54 -15.57 0.58
C PRO A 120 -17.33 -16.35 0.05
N ILE A 121 -16.52 -16.90 0.95
CA ILE A 121 -15.27 -17.60 0.58
C ILE A 121 -15.45 -18.71 -0.46
N LYS A 122 -16.60 -19.41 -0.47
CA LYS A 122 -16.90 -20.48 -1.45
C LYS A 122 -16.89 -19.96 -2.89
N GLU A 123 -17.38 -18.74 -3.10
CA GLU A 123 -17.36 -18.06 -4.40
C GLU A 123 -16.03 -17.33 -4.61
N GLY A 124 -15.57 -16.61 -3.58
CA GLY A 124 -14.34 -15.82 -3.62
C GLY A 124 -13.08 -16.63 -3.90
N LYS A 125 -13.01 -17.91 -3.49
CA LYS A 125 -11.88 -18.82 -3.76
C LYS A 125 -11.54 -18.90 -5.25
N LYS A 126 -12.54 -18.85 -6.15
CA LYS A 126 -12.33 -18.88 -7.60
C LYS A 126 -11.62 -17.61 -8.11
N LEU A 127 -11.82 -16.49 -7.41
CA LEU A 127 -11.28 -15.19 -7.77
C LEU A 127 -9.93 -14.89 -7.14
N ILE A 128 -9.51 -15.60 -6.08
CA ILE A 128 -8.22 -15.35 -5.41
C ILE A 128 -7.05 -15.37 -6.40
N LYS A 129 -7.06 -16.29 -7.38
CA LYS A 129 -6.01 -16.34 -8.40
C LYS A 129 -5.98 -15.06 -9.24
N SER A 130 -7.14 -14.62 -9.74
CA SER A 130 -7.27 -13.38 -10.52
C SER A 130 -6.94 -12.14 -9.68
N ILE A 131 -7.38 -12.08 -8.42
CA ILE A 131 -7.01 -11.02 -7.48
C ILE A 131 -5.50 -10.96 -7.34
N ARG A 132 -4.83 -12.10 -7.16
CA ARG A 132 -3.36 -12.19 -7.07
C ARG A 132 -2.66 -11.71 -8.34
N GLU A 133 -3.18 -12.06 -9.51
CA GLU A 133 -2.65 -11.57 -10.80
C GLU A 133 -2.82 -10.06 -10.96
N GLU A 134 -3.95 -9.51 -10.52
CA GLU A 134 -4.21 -8.08 -10.53
C GLU A 134 -3.34 -7.32 -9.51
N VAL A 135 -3.12 -7.89 -8.31
CA VAL A 135 -2.35 -7.22 -7.25
C VAL A 135 -0.83 -7.33 -7.41
N ASP A 136 -0.35 -8.20 -8.30
CA ASP A 136 1.07 -8.31 -8.67
C ASP A 136 1.52 -7.12 -9.57
N LYS A 137 0.60 -6.25 -10.01
CA LYS A 137 0.92 -5.03 -10.77
C LYS A 137 1.68 -4.02 -9.89
N GLU A 138 2.82 -3.56 -10.40
CA GLU A 138 3.66 -2.56 -9.71
C GLU A 138 3.08 -1.14 -9.76
N TRP A 139 2.07 -0.92 -10.62
CA TRP A 139 1.43 0.37 -10.86
C TRP A 139 -0.08 0.32 -10.74
N TRP A 140 -0.64 1.46 -10.35
CA TRP A 140 -2.07 1.71 -10.41
C TRP A 140 -2.40 3.09 -10.93
N ALA A 141 -3.59 3.18 -11.49
CA ALA A 141 -4.25 4.38 -11.95
C ALA A 141 -5.68 4.39 -11.39
N TYR A 142 -6.29 5.57 -11.32
CA TYR A 142 -7.67 5.69 -10.89
C TYR A 142 -8.63 5.24 -12.01
N GLU A 143 -8.26 5.58 -13.24
CA GLU A 143 -9.07 5.52 -14.45
C GLU A 143 -9.39 4.07 -14.89
N ASP A 144 -8.50 3.12 -14.60
CA ASP A 144 -8.69 1.70 -14.95
C ASP A 144 -9.22 0.85 -13.77
N GLY A 145 -9.47 1.48 -12.62
CA GLY A 145 -9.92 0.84 -11.39
C GLY A 145 -8.89 -0.05 -10.70
N SER A 146 -7.63 -0.08 -11.16
CA SER A 146 -6.55 -0.86 -10.55
C SER A 146 -6.27 -0.45 -9.11
N LYS A 147 -6.37 0.85 -8.79
CA LYS A 147 -6.25 1.37 -7.41
C LYS A 147 -7.20 0.66 -6.46
N ARG A 148 -8.48 0.53 -6.84
CA ARG A 148 -9.50 -0.16 -6.05
C ARG A 148 -9.20 -1.65 -5.94
N LYS A 149 -8.88 -2.32 -7.05
CA LYS A 149 -8.62 -3.77 -7.11
C LYS A 149 -7.40 -4.18 -6.28
N LEU A 150 -6.34 -3.37 -6.27
CA LEU A 150 -5.13 -3.60 -5.46
C LEU A 150 -5.41 -3.63 -3.96
N MET A 151 -6.45 -2.92 -3.54
CA MET A 151 -6.91 -2.88 -2.16
C MET A 151 -7.93 -4.00 -1.85
N ALA A 152 -7.90 -5.12 -2.58
CA ALA A 152 -8.70 -6.29 -2.24
C ALA A 152 -8.42 -6.78 -0.81
N GLU A 153 -9.49 -7.11 -0.10
CA GLU A 153 -9.50 -7.46 1.32
C GLU A 153 -10.04 -8.89 1.53
N CYS A 154 -9.55 -9.52 2.59
CA CYS A 154 -10.14 -10.67 3.23
C CYS A 154 -10.74 -10.20 4.57
N LEU A 155 -12.05 -10.31 4.70
CA LEU A 155 -12.80 -9.86 5.88
C LEU A 155 -13.00 -11.06 6.80
N ILE A 156 -12.37 -11.00 7.98
CA ILE A 156 -12.41 -12.08 8.96
C ILE A 156 -13.30 -11.65 10.13
N PRO A 157 -14.37 -12.38 10.44
CA PRO A 157 -15.24 -12.05 11.57
C PRO A 157 -14.47 -11.90 12.87
N GLU A 158 -14.79 -10.84 13.60
CA GLU A 158 -14.33 -10.52 14.95
C GLU A 158 -12.82 -10.34 15.10
N LYS A 159 -12.03 -11.38 14.87
CA LYS A 159 -10.57 -11.32 15.02
C LYS A 159 -9.80 -12.33 14.19
N VAL A 160 -8.57 -11.96 13.87
CA VAL A 160 -7.51 -12.86 13.43
C VAL A 160 -6.72 -13.31 14.65
N SER A 161 -6.79 -14.60 14.97
CA SER A 161 -6.06 -15.17 16.11
C SER A 161 -4.54 -14.92 15.99
N PRO A 162 -3.83 -14.64 17.11
CA PRO A 162 -2.37 -14.53 17.13
C PRO A 162 -1.65 -15.71 16.48
N ASN A 163 -2.24 -16.91 16.53
CA ASN A 163 -1.66 -18.13 15.95
C ASN A 163 -1.48 -18.07 14.42
N TYR A 164 -2.18 -17.15 13.74
CA TYR A 164 -2.00 -16.89 12.31
C TYR A 164 -0.87 -15.91 12.02
N ILE A 165 -0.35 -15.16 13.00
CA ILE A 165 0.75 -14.22 12.78
C ILE A 165 2.02 -15.04 12.48
N GLN A 166 2.71 -14.72 11.39
CA GLN A 166 3.89 -15.48 10.95
C GLN A 166 5.16 -14.64 10.87
N GLU A 167 5.04 -13.34 10.56
CA GLU A 167 6.18 -12.45 10.32
C GLU A 167 5.75 -10.99 10.38
N ILE A 168 6.71 -10.09 10.55
CA ILE A 168 6.50 -8.64 10.58
C ILE A 168 7.45 -7.99 9.56
N TYR A 169 6.89 -7.27 8.60
CA TYR A 169 7.67 -6.45 7.67
C TYR A 169 7.78 -5.03 8.21
N VAL A 170 8.96 -4.43 8.03
CA VAL A 170 9.29 -3.10 8.53
C VAL A 170 10.05 -2.27 7.49
N PRO A 171 9.95 -0.94 7.50
CA PRO A 171 10.51 -0.09 6.46
C PRO A 171 12.02 0.07 6.53
N THR A 172 12.61 0.02 7.74
CA THR A 172 14.04 0.30 7.94
C THR A 172 14.64 -0.56 9.05
N TRP A 173 15.98 -0.56 9.15
CA TRP A 173 16.70 -1.19 10.26
C TRP A 173 16.38 -0.55 11.63
N LYS A 174 16.10 0.75 11.68
CA LYS A 174 15.62 1.42 12.90
C LYS A 174 14.30 0.80 13.39
N SER A 175 13.40 0.50 12.47
CA SER A 175 12.14 -0.19 12.78
C SER A 175 12.37 -1.64 13.24
N VAL A 176 13.36 -2.34 12.69
CA VAL A 176 13.74 -3.70 13.13
C VAL A 176 14.09 -3.70 14.62
N GLU A 177 14.91 -2.74 15.07
CA GLU A 177 15.31 -2.62 16.47
C GLU A 177 14.10 -2.39 17.39
N LYS A 178 13.23 -1.44 17.03
CA LYS A 178 12.00 -1.17 17.79
C LYS A 178 11.12 -2.41 17.92
N VAL A 179 10.88 -3.13 16.82
CA VAL A 179 10.05 -4.35 16.84
C VAL A 179 10.70 -5.46 17.66
N LYS A 180 12.01 -5.71 17.49
CA LYS A 180 12.72 -6.74 18.27
C LYS A 180 12.69 -6.48 19.77
N ASN A 181 12.77 -5.21 20.18
CA ASN A 181 12.64 -4.84 21.59
C ASN A 181 11.26 -5.20 22.15
N ILE A 182 10.18 -4.97 21.39
CA ILE A 182 8.82 -5.36 21.79
C ILE A 182 8.72 -6.88 21.87
N LEU A 183 9.16 -7.61 20.84
CA LEU A 183 9.14 -9.07 20.78
C LEU A 183 9.87 -9.72 21.96
N THR A 184 11.03 -9.17 22.34
CA THR A 184 11.81 -9.64 23.50
C THR A 184 11.05 -9.43 24.80
N LYS A 185 10.41 -8.26 24.99
CA LYS A 185 9.61 -7.98 26.20
C LYS A 185 8.41 -8.91 26.37
N VAL A 186 7.75 -9.28 25.27
CA VAL A 186 6.61 -10.20 25.28
C VAL A 186 7.02 -11.68 25.14
N ASN A 187 8.33 -11.96 25.09
CA ASN A 187 8.91 -13.30 24.95
C ASN A 187 8.37 -14.09 23.73
N ILE A 188 8.19 -13.42 22.60
CA ILE A 188 7.73 -14.04 21.34
C ILE A 188 8.87 -14.03 20.32
N ARG A 189 9.05 -15.14 19.62
CA ARG A 189 10.00 -15.25 18.51
C ARG A 189 9.23 -15.21 17.19
N LEU A 190 9.37 -14.11 16.47
CA LEU A 190 8.83 -13.92 15.13
C LEU A 190 9.91 -13.35 14.18
N PRO A 191 9.93 -13.77 12.91
CA PRO A 191 10.72 -13.11 11.88
C PRO A 191 10.35 -11.62 11.75
N VAL A 192 11.37 -10.77 11.75
CA VAL A 192 11.25 -9.34 11.46
C VAL A 192 12.06 -9.06 10.20
N ILE A 193 11.39 -8.68 9.12
CA ILE A 193 11.94 -8.60 7.77
C ILE A 193 11.99 -7.12 7.34
N PRO A 194 13.19 -6.52 7.20
CA PRO A 194 13.31 -5.19 6.63
C PRO A 194 13.02 -5.25 5.12
N GLU A 195 11.97 -4.57 4.67
CA GLU A 195 11.54 -4.56 3.28
C GLU A 195 11.09 -3.15 2.86
N PRO A 196 12.03 -2.23 2.60
CA PRO A 196 11.73 -0.83 2.30
C PRO A 196 10.83 -0.63 1.06
N GLU A 197 10.93 -1.49 0.04
CA GLU A 197 10.12 -1.35 -1.19
C GLU A 197 8.62 -1.48 -0.92
N LEU A 198 8.24 -2.34 0.04
CA LEU A 198 6.85 -2.48 0.48
C LEU A 198 6.29 -1.18 1.07
N PHE A 199 7.16 -0.34 1.64
CA PHE A 199 6.82 0.95 2.22
C PHE A 199 7.13 2.12 1.28
N PHE A 200 7.31 1.87 -0.02
CA PHE A 200 7.60 2.90 -1.03
C PHE A 200 8.92 3.64 -0.79
N LEU A 201 9.86 2.98 -0.12
CA LEU A 201 11.19 3.51 0.16
C LEU A 201 12.23 2.86 -0.76
N PRO A 202 13.34 3.56 -1.05
CA PRO A 202 14.46 2.95 -1.77
C PRO A 202 15.09 1.82 -0.95
N THR A 203 15.60 0.79 -1.64
CA THR A 203 16.30 -0.33 -1.02
C THR A 203 17.68 0.04 -0.54
N ARG A 204 18.31 0.98 -1.25
CA ARG A 204 19.68 1.39 -0.99
C ARG A 204 19.89 2.84 -1.36
N GLU A 205 20.64 3.53 -0.54
CA GLU A 205 21.15 4.85 -0.82
C GLU A 205 22.65 4.89 -0.49
N LYS A 206 23.44 5.43 -1.41
CA LYS A 206 24.89 5.59 -1.24
C LYS A 206 25.28 7.02 -1.62
N PRO A 207 25.76 7.85 -0.67
CA PRO A 207 26.34 9.14 -1.02
C PRO A 207 27.61 8.92 -1.86
N LEU A 208 27.73 9.65 -2.96
CA LEU A 208 28.92 9.70 -3.81
C LEU A 208 29.70 11.00 -3.56
N THR A 209 28.98 12.10 -3.36
CA THR A 209 29.49 13.41 -2.94
C THR A 209 28.44 14.09 -2.05
N ASP A 210 28.73 15.29 -1.55
CA ASP A 210 27.78 16.09 -0.75
C ASP A 210 26.45 16.37 -1.49
N ASN A 211 26.47 16.40 -2.82
CA ASN A 211 25.33 16.76 -3.67
C ASN A 211 24.88 15.62 -4.59
N LEU A 212 25.49 14.43 -4.50
CA LEU A 212 25.18 13.31 -5.39
C LEU A 212 25.00 12.02 -4.60
N HIS A 213 23.83 11.42 -4.75
CA HIS A 213 23.49 10.16 -4.12
C HIS A 213 23.10 9.15 -5.19
N LEU A 214 23.61 7.93 -5.07
CA LEU A 214 23.14 6.78 -5.85
C LEU A 214 22.02 6.12 -5.06
N VAL A 215 20.81 6.12 -5.62
CA VAL A 215 19.61 5.56 -5.00
C VAL A 215 19.09 4.41 -5.84
N GLU A 216 18.90 3.26 -5.21
CA GLU A 216 18.30 2.07 -5.80
C GLU A 216 16.82 2.03 -5.40
N GLY A 217 15.94 2.14 -6.39
CA GLY A 217 14.49 2.17 -6.17
C GLY A 217 13.75 2.78 -7.36
N ASP A 218 12.49 3.13 -7.11
CA ASP A 218 11.61 3.69 -8.14
C ASP A 218 11.65 5.22 -8.16
N MET A 219 12.22 5.79 -9.23
CA MET A 219 12.36 7.24 -9.37
C MET A 219 11.02 8.00 -9.38
N PHE A 220 9.90 7.36 -9.74
CA PHE A 220 8.59 8.01 -9.74
C PHE A 220 8.00 8.15 -8.33
N LEU A 221 8.63 7.53 -7.33
CA LEU A 221 8.32 7.71 -5.90
C LEU A 221 9.31 8.66 -5.22
N SER A 222 10.26 9.23 -5.98
CA SER A 222 11.22 10.17 -5.44
C SER A 222 10.53 11.41 -4.88
N ARG A 223 11.02 11.87 -3.72
CA ARG A 223 10.54 13.07 -3.04
C ARG A 223 11.31 14.34 -3.41
N MET A 224 12.19 14.26 -4.41
CA MET A 224 12.92 15.41 -4.91
C MET A 224 11.98 16.39 -5.61
N GLN A 225 12.37 17.67 -5.63
CA GLN A 225 11.56 18.75 -6.22
C GLN A 225 11.26 18.52 -7.71
N THR A 226 12.18 17.89 -8.45
CA THR A 226 12.08 17.77 -9.90
C THR A 226 12.47 16.37 -10.35
N LEU A 227 11.58 15.74 -11.10
CA LEU A 227 11.86 14.50 -11.83
C LEU A 227 12.33 14.84 -13.24
N THR A 228 13.49 14.34 -13.63
CA THR A 228 14.01 14.53 -14.98
C THR A 228 13.69 13.30 -15.84
N ILE A 229 12.95 13.50 -16.92
CA ILE A 229 12.62 12.44 -17.88
C ILE A 229 13.35 12.72 -19.18
N SER A 230 14.15 11.76 -19.63
CA SER A 230 14.83 11.83 -20.94
C SER A 230 13.83 11.54 -22.05
N VAL A 231 13.77 12.40 -23.07
CA VAL A 231 12.82 12.33 -24.19
C VAL A 231 13.53 12.58 -25.52
N ASN A 232 12.92 12.16 -26.63
CA ASN A 232 13.34 12.59 -27.97
C ASN A 232 12.66 13.90 -28.38
N ILE A 233 13.05 14.46 -29.51
CA ILE A 233 12.47 15.71 -30.05
C ILE A 233 11.36 15.49 -31.09
N VAL A 234 10.92 14.24 -31.31
CA VAL A 234 9.94 13.89 -32.35
C VAL A 234 8.52 13.66 -31.80
N GLY A 235 8.28 13.89 -30.51
CA GLY A 235 6.94 13.86 -29.92
C GLY A 235 6.44 12.46 -29.57
N VAL A 236 7.34 11.49 -29.33
CA VAL A 236 6.98 10.09 -29.03
C VAL A 236 7.59 9.60 -27.72
N MET A 237 6.76 9.20 -26.76
CA MET A 237 7.20 8.54 -25.51
C MET A 237 6.82 7.05 -25.53
N GLY A 238 7.63 6.24 -26.22
CA GLY A 238 7.27 4.87 -26.58
C GLY A 238 7.82 3.75 -25.69
N ARG A 239 8.91 3.98 -24.95
CA ARG A 239 9.55 2.96 -24.09
C ARG A 239 10.19 3.56 -22.84
N GLY A 240 10.55 2.70 -21.88
CA GLY A 240 11.31 3.06 -20.68
C GLY A 240 10.62 4.11 -19.81
N LEU A 241 11.44 4.99 -19.19
CA LEU A 241 10.98 6.04 -18.30
C LEU A 241 9.98 7.00 -18.98
N ALA A 242 10.23 7.37 -20.24
CA ALA A 242 9.34 8.26 -20.98
C ALA A 242 7.95 7.63 -21.17
N SER A 243 7.87 6.35 -21.52
CA SER A 243 6.58 5.66 -21.67
C SER A 243 5.78 5.63 -20.37
N ARG A 244 6.44 5.31 -19.25
CA ARG A 244 5.79 5.34 -17.93
C ARG A 244 5.33 6.74 -17.54
N ALA A 245 6.16 7.75 -17.77
CA ALA A 245 5.79 9.15 -17.54
C ALA A 245 4.59 9.58 -18.37
N LYS A 246 4.45 9.09 -19.62
CA LYS A 246 3.26 9.35 -20.45
C LYS A 246 1.97 8.81 -19.84
N TYR A 247 1.98 7.59 -19.30
CA TYR A 247 0.79 6.99 -18.70
C TYR A 247 0.50 7.59 -17.31
N GLN A 248 1.54 7.88 -16.54
CA GLN A 248 1.39 8.40 -15.19
C GLN A 248 1.08 9.90 -15.15
N PHE A 249 1.59 10.67 -16.11
CA PHE A 249 1.37 12.12 -16.24
C PHE A 249 0.93 12.48 -17.67
N PRO A 250 -0.34 12.22 -18.02
CA PRO A 250 -0.85 12.52 -19.35
C PRO A 250 -0.71 14.01 -19.72
N ASP A 251 -0.83 14.91 -18.74
CA ASP A 251 -0.62 16.35 -18.87
C ASP A 251 0.80 16.70 -19.36
N VAL A 252 1.82 16.04 -18.80
CA VAL A 252 3.22 16.21 -19.21
C VAL A 252 3.41 15.76 -20.65
N TYR A 253 2.76 14.67 -21.05
CA TYR A 253 2.86 14.15 -22.42
C TYR A 253 2.26 15.13 -23.44
N VAL A 254 1.10 15.72 -23.14
CA VAL A 254 0.46 16.73 -24.00
C VAL A 254 1.38 17.94 -24.17
N PHE A 255 1.89 18.49 -23.05
CA PHE A 255 2.81 19.63 -23.08
C PHE A 255 4.08 19.33 -23.90
N TYR A 256 4.65 18.14 -23.70
CA TYR A 256 5.80 17.66 -24.46
C TYR A 256 5.53 17.60 -25.98
N GLN A 257 4.37 17.07 -26.39
CA GLN A 257 4.01 16.99 -27.81
C GLN A 257 3.90 18.38 -28.44
N ASP A 258 3.35 19.35 -27.73
CA ASP A 258 3.22 20.73 -28.23
C ASP A 258 4.59 21.43 -28.37
N LEU A 259 5.51 21.18 -27.44
CA LEU A 259 6.89 21.66 -27.56
C LEU A 259 7.62 21.07 -28.77
N CYS A 260 7.40 19.78 -29.07
CA CYS A 260 7.94 19.13 -30.26
C CYS A 260 7.34 19.71 -31.54
N LYS A 261 6.01 19.82 -31.63
CA LYS A 261 5.30 20.35 -32.81
C LYS A 261 5.68 21.79 -33.12
N SER A 262 5.81 22.62 -32.08
CA SER A 262 6.23 24.03 -32.22
C SER A 262 7.74 24.19 -32.45
N GLY A 263 8.51 23.10 -32.44
CA GLY A 263 9.96 23.12 -32.60
C GLY A 263 10.71 23.81 -31.46
N LYS A 264 10.05 24.07 -30.33
CA LYS A 264 10.62 24.72 -29.14
C LYS A 264 11.58 23.79 -28.40
N LEU A 265 11.26 22.50 -28.29
CA LEU A 265 12.16 21.52 -27.69
C LEU A 265 13.36 21.25 -28.62
N LYS A 266 14.58 21.44 -28.10
CA LYS A 266 15.84 21.23 -28.84
C LYS A 266 16.77 20.28 -28.09
N MET A 267 17.64 19.61 -28.83
CA MET A 267 18.66 18.73 -28.24
C MET A 267 19.57 19.52 -27.28
N GLY A 268 19.87 18.92 -26.12
CA GLY A 268 20.70 19.55 -25.09
C GLY A 268 20.05 20.70 -24.32
N LYS A 269 18.79 21.07 -24.63
CA LYS A 269 18.06 22.13 -23.93
C LYS A 269 16.87 21.55 -23.17
N PRO A 270 17.00 21.34 -21.84
CA PRO A 270 15.89 20.83 -21.04
C PRO A 270 14.76 21.87 -20.96
N TYR A 271 13.53 21.39 -20.80
CA TYR A 271 12.36 22.21 -20.51
C TYR A 271 11.80 21.84 -19.14
N LEU A 272 11.45 22.87 -18.37
CA LEU A 272 10.80 22.70 -17.07
C LEU A 272 9.28 22.84 -17.25
N TYR A 273 8.54 21.84 -16.79
CA TYR A 273 7.08 21.89 -16.72
C TYR A 273 6.66 21.82 -15.25
N LYS A 274 6.02 22.89 -14.78
CA LYS A 274 5.47 22.95 -13.42
C LYS A 274 4.02 22.45 -13.49
N ARG A 275 3.78 21.28 -12.91
CA ARG A 275 2.43 20.71 -12.79
C ARG A 275 1.63 21.48 -11.74
N GLU A 276 0.33 21.63 -11.98
CA GLU A 276 -0.59 22.18 -10.98
C GLU A 276 -0.98 21.14 -9.93
N SER A 277 -1.03 19.86 -10.32
CA SER A 277 -1.37 18.74 -9.45
C SER A 277 -0.12 18.00 -8.94
N SER A 278 -0.10 17.68 -7.64
CA SER A 278 0.95 16.83 -7.06
C SER A 278 0.80 15.38 -7.55
N LEU A 279 1.94 14.71 -7.72
CA LEU A 279 2.04 13.25 -7.90
C LEU A 279 1.22 12.47 -6.85
N ASP A 280 1.15 13.02 -5.65
CA ASP A 280 0.51 12.38 -4.50
C ASP A 280 -1.00 12.22 -4.66
N PHE A 281 -1.67 13.08 -5.42
CA PHE A 281 -3.10 12.93 -5.70
C PHE A 281 -3.43 11.67 -6.52
N ILE A 282 -2.47 11.15 -7.28
CA ILE A 282 -2.65 9.96 -8.11
C ILE A 282 -2.41 8.68 -7.27
N LEU A 283 -1.46 8.76 -6.34
CA LEU A 283 -1.02 7.63 -5.52
C LEU A 283 -1.86 7.41 -4.26
N VAL A 284 -2.47 8.47 -3.73
CA VAL A 284 -3.45 8.43 -2.62
C VAL A 284 -4.83 8.13 -3.15
#